data_AF-E2C188-F1
#
_entry.id   AF-E2C188-F1
#
_cell.length_a   1.000
_cell.length_b   1.000
_cell.length_c   1.000
_cell.angle_alpha   90.00
_cell.angle_beta   90.00
_cell.angle_gamma   90.00
#
_symmetry.space_group_name_H-M   'P 1'
#
loop_
_entity.id
_entity.type
_entity.pdbx_description
1 polymer ?
#
loop_
_entity_poly.entity_id
_entity_poly.type
_entity_poly.pdbx_seq_one_letter_code
_entity_poly.pdbx_strand_id
1 'polypeptide(L)'
;MNSTLQSILKSLETNRDRKRLPRKPTSLPISSYAEMDAFELINDDEYGELIGYFNYIGGFNLKETVNLCFKEAITDDITSLFTWWGRHDGARPLYNARIILAIYDSIKQPDGRLTTERKQILTYAVWRQIDGRNTVESAVRNLAPE
;
A
#
# COMPACT_ATOMS: atom_id res chain seq x y z
N MET A 1 26.05 2.25 25.44
CA MET A 1 24.58 2.22 25.29
C MET A 1 24.24 2.05 23.82
N ASN A 2 23.50 1.00 23.45
CA ASN A 2 23.19 0.67 22.06
C ASN A 2 22.12 1.63 21.50
N SER A 3 22.53 2.54 20.60
CA SER A 3 21.65 3.53 19.94
C SER A 3 20.47 2.88 19.20
N THR A 4 20.67 1.68 18.67
CA THR A 4 19.62 0.87 18.01
C THR A 4 18.52 0.44 18.98
N LEU A 5 18.87 0.06 20.21
CA LEU A 5 17.86 -0.32 21.21
C LEU A 5 17.05 0.88 21.66
N GLN A 6 17.71 2.03 21.79
CA GLN A 6 17.05 3.29 22.14
C GLN A 6 16.09 3.76 21.04
N SER A 7 16.46 3.62 19.76
CA SER A 7 15.55 3.96 18.65
C SER A 7 14.35 3.01 18.56
N ILE A 8 14.56 1.71 18.80
CA ILE A 8 13.48 0.72 18.86
C ILE A 8 12.53 1.04 20.03
N LEU A 9 13.05 1.28 21.24
CA LEU A 9 12.24 1.61 22.41
C LEU A 9 11.45 2.89 22.21
N LYS A 10 12.08 3.95 21.70
CA LYS A 10 11.41 5.20 21.37
C LYS A 10 10.29 5.00 20.33
N SER A 11 10.50 4.11 19.37
CA SER A 11 9.49 3.77 18.36
C SER A 11 8.31 3.01 18.99
N LEU A 12 8.57 2.12 19.95
CA LEU A 12 7.54 1.36 20.68
C LEU A 12 6.75 2.26 21.65
N GLU A 13 7.41 3.20 22.32
CA GLU A 13 6.79 4.15 23.25
C GLU A 13 5.88 5.13 22.51
N THR A 14 6.35 5.69 21.39
CA THR A 14 5.54 6.56 20.50
C THR A 14 4.29 5.83 19.98
N ASN A 15 4.35 4.50 19.82
CA ASN A 15 3.23 3.67 19.40
C ASN A 15 2.25 3.34 20.54
N ARG A 16 2.67 3.37 21.81
CA ARG A 16 1.82 3.05 22.98
C ARG A 16 0.89 4.19 23.40
N ASP A 17 1.29 5.44 23.19
CA ASP A 17 0.46 6.62 23.52
C ASP A 17 -0.75 6.83 22.58
N ARG A 18 -0.86 6.00 21.53
CA ARG A 18 -2.03 5.97 20.65
C ARG A 18 -3.19 5.27 21.37
N LYS A 19 -4.05 6.07 22.02
CA LYS A 19 -5.37 5.63 22.53
C LYS A 19 -6.08 4.79 21.45
N ARG A 20 -6.24 3.49 21.75
CA ARG A 20 -6.75 2.41 20.88
C ARG A 20 -5.88 2.17 19.64
N LEU A 21 -5.12 1.07 19.67
CA LEU A 21 -4.43 0.52 18.50
C LEU A 21 -5.44 0.41 17.33
N PRO A 22 -5.12 0.93 16.13
CA PRO A 22 -5.96 0.76 14.96
C PRO A 22 -6.27 -0.72 14.74
N ARG A 23 -7.56 -1.05 14.63
CA ARG A 23 -8.01 -2.41 14.35
C ARG A 23 -8.02 -2.63 12.85
N LYS A 24 -7.78 -3.87 12.42
CA LYS A 24 -7.92 -4.24 11.02
C LYS A 24 -9.38 -4.01 10.58
N PRO A 25 -9.64 -3.21 9.53
CA PRO A 25 -10.99 -3.03 9.00
C PRO A 25 -11.58 -4.36 8.54
N THR A 26 -12.89 -4.53 8.74
CA THR A 26 -13.61 -5.75 8.34
C THR A 26 -13.71 -5.91 6.82
N SER A 27 -13.46 -4.84 6.07
CA SER A 27 -13.40 -4.83 4.61
C SER A 27 -12.12 -5.46 4.04
N LEU A 28 -11.17 -5.90 4.90
CA LEU A 28 -9.92 -6.52 4.51
C LEU A 28 -9.76 -7.96 5.05
N PRO A 29 -9.04 -8.85 4.34
CA PRO A 29 -8.48 -8.63 3.00
C PRO A 29 -9.57 -8.74 1.92
N ILE A 30 -9.41 -8.00 0.83
CA ILE A 30 -10.26 -8.11 -0.35
C ILE A 30 -9.90 -9.40 -1.09
N SER A 31 -10.90 -10.21 -1.37
CA SER A 31 -10.78 -11.57 -1.92
C SER A 31 -11.68 -11.84 -3.13
N SER A 32 -12.43 -10.83 -3.61
CA SER A 32 -13.24 -10.93 -4.83
C SER A 32 -13.46 -9.58 -5.51
N TYR A 33 -13.96 -9.60 -6.76
CA TYR A 33 -14.40 -8.38 -7.46
C TYR A 33 -15.55 -7.67 -6.74
N ALA A 34 -16.49 -8.43 -6.17
CA ALA A 34 -17.63 -7.86 -5.46
C ALA A 34 -17.18 -7.13 -4.19
N GLU A 35 -16.19 -7.68 -3.48
CA GLU A 35 -15.58 -7.02 -2.32
C GLU A 35 -14.78 -5.78 -2.73
N MET A 36 -14.05 -5.82 -3.85
CA MET A 36 -13.39 -4.63 -4.39
C MET A 36 -14.41 -3.54 -4.76
N ASP A 37 -15.50 -3.90 -5.43
CA ASP A 37 -16.57 -2.96 -5.79
C ASP A 37 -17.26 -2.38 -4.56
N ALA A 38 -17.52 -3.19 -3.53
CA ALA A 38 -18.02 -2.72 -2.25
C ALA A 38 -17.02 -1.79 -1.55
N PHE A 39 -15.73 -2.11 -1.64
CA PHE A 39 -14.65 -1.32 -1.06
C PHE A 39 -14.53 0.07 -1.69
N GLU A 40 -14.74 0.19 -3.00
CA GLU A 40 -14.73 1.50 -3.68
C GLU A 40 -15.82 2.46 -3.14
N LEU A 41 -16.87 1.90 -2.51
CA LEU A 41 -18.03 2.63 -2.00
C LEU A 41 -17.99 2.93 -0.50
N ILE A 42 -16.90 2.60 0.21
CA ILE A 42 -16.78 2.91 1.64
C ILE A 42 -16.83 4.41 1.91
N ASN A 43 -17.33 4.79 3.08
CA ASN A 43 -17.44 6.19 3.46
C ASN A 43 -16.08 6.78 3.93
N ASP A 44 -16.05 8.08 4.18
CA ASP A 44 -14.82 8.79 4.57
C ASP A 44 -14.29 8.38 5.94
N ASP A 45 -15.17 8.01 6.89
CA ASP A 45 -14.76 7.55 8.22
C ASP A 45 -14.07 6.18 8.11
N GLU A 46 -14.66 5.24 7.36
CA GLU A 46 -14.08 3.92 7.07
C GLU A 46 -12.74 4.04 6.33
N TYR A 47 -12.65 4.97 5.38
CA TYR A 47 -11.41 5.27 4.67
C TYR A 47 -10.34 5.85 5.60
N GLY A 48 -10.72 6.72 6.54
CA GLY A 48 -9.83 7.28 7.56
C GLY A 48 -9.31 6.22 8.53
N GLU A 49 -10.18 5.32 9.00
CA GLU A 49 -9.80 4.19 9.86
C GLU A 49 -8.80 3.26 9.16
N LEU A 50 -9.03 3.00 7.87
CA LEU A 50 -8.12 2.22 7.05
C LEU A 50 -6.74 2.88 6.89
N ILE A 51 -6.69 4.18 6.58
CA ILE A 51 -5.42 4.92 6.52
C ILE A 51 -4.69 4.84 7.88
N GLY A 52 -5.44 4.94 8.98
CA GLY A 52 -4.91 4.76 10.33
C GLY A 52 -4.32 3.37 10.57
N TYR A 53 -5.00 2.33 10.08
CA TYR A 53 -4.53 0.94 10.14
C TYR A 53 -3.27 0.72 9.28
N PHE A 54 -3.22 1.22 8.04
CA PHE A 54 -2.04 1.13 7.19
C PHE A 54 -0.83 1.88 7.76
N ASN A 55 -1.05 3.06 8.34
CA ASN A 55 -0.03 3.77 9.10
C ASN A 55 0.49 2.97 10.30
N TYR A 56 -0.39 2.20 10.94
CA TYR A 56 -0.05 1.40 12.10
C TYR A 56 0.78 0.16 11.73
N ILE A 57 0.39 -0.60 10.70
CA ILE A 57 1.15 -1.80 10.29
C ILE A 57 2.52 -1.43 9.71
N GLY A 58 2.58 -0.34 8.92
CA GLY A 58 3.82 0.31 8.54
C GLY A 58 4.93 -0.61 8.02
N GLY A 59 6.17 -0.19 8.28
CA GLY A 59 7.43 -0.87 7.91
C GLY A 59 8.60 0.05 8.30
N PHE A 60 9.84 -0.45 8.37
CA PHE A 60 10.99 0.41 8.72
C PHE A 60 11.40 1.31 7.55
N ASN A 61 11.04 0.91 6.33
CA ASN A 61 11.24 1.67 5.12
C ASN A 61 10.02 1.57 4.22
N LEU A 62 9.96 2.45 3.22
CA LEU A 62 8.84 2.55 2.29
C LEU A 62 8.50 1.23 1.59
N LYS A 63 9.51 0.49 1.14
CA LYS A 63 9.31 -0.76 0.40
C LYS A 63 8.62 -1.80 1.29
N GLU A 64 9.03 -1.89 2.55
CA GLU A 64 8.37 -2.75 3.53
C GLU A 64 6.95 -2.29 3.83
N THR A 65 6.74 -0.98 4.02
CA THR A 65 5.41 -0.42 4.27
C THR A 65 4.42 -0.78 3.17
N VAL A 66 4.80 -0.53 1.91
CA VAL A 66 3.95 -0.87 0.76
C VAL A 66 3.66 -2.37 0.74
N ASN A 67 4.68 -3.21 0.88
CA ASN A 67 4.52 -4.66 0.83
C ASN A 67 3.61 -5.19 1.95
N LEU A 68 3.74 -4.68 3.17
CA LEU A 68 2.90 -5.06 4.30
C LEU A 68 1.45 -4.61 4.09
N CYS A 69 1.22 -3.38 3.61
CA CYS A 69 -0.12 -2.91 3.31
C CYS A 69 -0.79 -3.76 2.23
N PHE A 70 -0.06 -4.10 1.16
CA PHE A 70 -0.59 -4.97 0.09
C PHE A 70 -1.00 -6.35 0.61
N LYS A 71 -0.13 -7.00 1.40
CA LYS A 71 -0.41 -8.32 1.98
C LYS A 71 -1.61 -8.32 2.91
N GLU A 72 -1.82 -7.22 3.63
CA GLU A 72 -2.98 -7.10 4.51
C GLU A 72 -4.27 -6.73 3.75
N ALA A 73 -4.12 -6.04 2.62
CA ALA A 73 -5.22 -5.45 1.85
C ALA A 73 -5.87 -6.42 0.86
N ILE A 74 -5.09 -7.23 0.16
CA ILE A 74 -5.55 -8.00 -1.00
C ILE A 74 -5.03 -9.43 -0.86
N THR A 75 -5.90 -10.43 -1.08
CA THR A 75 -5.47 -11.83 -1.10
C THR A 75 -4.75 -12.17 -2.41
N ASP A 76 -3.78 -13.09 -2.34
CA ASP A 76 -3.03 -13.54 -3.51
C ASP A 76 -3.97 -14.09 -4.61
N ASP A 77 -5.07 -14.71 -4.23
CA ASP A 77 -6.06 -15.33 -5.15
C ASP A 77 -6.61 -14.34 -6.18
N ILE A 78 -6.80 -13.08 -5.81
CA ILE A 78 -7.34 -12.06 -6.72
C ILE A 78 -6.28 -11.19 -7.38
N THR A 79 -5.02 -11.29 -6.99
CA THR A 79 -3.95 -10.46 -7.58
C THR A 79 -3.82 -10.66 -9.09
N SER A 80 -4.09 -11.88 -9.57
CA SER A 80 -4.08 -12.23 -11.00
C SER A 80 -5.24 -11.61 -11.81
N LEU A 81 -6.29 -11.15 -11.13
CA LEU A 81 -7.48 -10.56 -11.76
C LEU A 81 -7.30 -9.06 -12.05
N PHE A 82 -6.28 -8.43 -11.46
CA PHE A 82 -5.99 -7.02 -11.65
C PHE A 82 -4.66 -6.85 -12.37
N THR A 83 -4.59 -5.84 -13.23
CA THR A 83 -3.31 -5.39 -13.77
C THR A 83 -3.12 -3.93 -13.39
N TRP A 84 -1.87 -3.48 -13.26
CA TRP A 84 -1.61 -2.10 -12.85
C TRP A 84 -2.32 -1.08 -13.75
N TRP A 85 -2.29 -1.28 -15.07
CA TRP A 85 -2.91 -0.38 -16.06
C TRP A 85 -4.26 -0.85 -16.62
N GLY A 86 -4.75 -2.04 -16.28
CA GLY A 86 -5.98 -2.58 -16.87
C GLY A 86 -5.89 -2.93 -18.36
N ARG A 87 -4.67 -3.18 -18.88
CA ARG A 87 -4.42 -3.29 -20.33
C ARG A 87 -4.45 -4.72 -20.89
N HIS A 88 -4.53 -5.75 -20.04
CA HIS A 88 -4.47 -7.15 -20.47
C HIS A 88 -5.73 -7.91 -20.03
N ASP A 89 -6.29 -8.74 -20.93
CA ASP A 89 -7.36 -9.74 -20.68
C ASP A 89 -8.59 -9.26 -19.88
N GLY A 90 -9.01 -8.01 -20.06
CA GLY A 90 -10.16 -7.46 -19.34
C GLY A 90 -9.93 -7.26 -17.83
N ALA A 91 -8.68 -7.36 -17.37
CA ALA A 91 -8.31 -7.08 -16.00
C ALA A 91 -8.57 -5.61 -15.66
N ARG A 92 -9.05 -5.35 -14.45
CA ARG A 92 -9.33 -3.98 -14.00
C ARG A 92 -8.04 -3.26 -13.61
N PRO A 93 -7.93 -1.93 -13.87
CA PRO A 93 -6.78 -1.14 -13.44
C PRO A 93 -6.72 -1.04 -11.91
N LEU A 94 -5.53 -1.26 -11.34
CA LEU A 94 -5.33 -1.17 -9.90
C LEU A 94 -4.82 0.21 -9.46
N TYR A 95 -4.12 0.95 -10.34
CA TYR A 95 -3.42 2.19 -9.97
C TYR A 95 -4.30 3.29 -9.37
N ASN A 96 -5.59 3.30 -9.71
CA ASN A 96 -6.57 4.28 -9.26
C ASN A 96 -7.63 3.69 -8.32
N ALA A 97 -7.52 2.42 -7.92
CA ALA A 97 -8.42 1.81 -6.97
C ALA A 97 -8.24 2.48 -5.59
N ARG A 98 -9.34 2.70 -4.86
CA ARG A 98 -9.31 3.36 -3.54
C ARG A 98 -8.40 2.66 -2.55
N ILE A 99 -8.25 1.34 -2.64
CA ILE A 99 -7.35 0.59 -1.76
C ILE A 99 -5.89 1.01 -1.98
N ILE A 100 -5.49 1.28 -3.23
CA ILE A 100 -4.15 1.76 -3.56
C ILE A 100 -3.99 3.20 -3.11
N LEU A 101 -5.01 4.04 -3.30
CA LEU A 101 -5.01 5.43 -2.82
C LEU A 101 -4.88 5.49 -1.29
N ALA A 102 -5.53 4.59 -0.56
CA ALA A 102 -5.40 4.50 0.90
C ALA A 102 -3.96 4.16 1.33
N ILE A 103 -3.28 3.26 0.61
CA ILE A 103 -1.86 2.95 0.84
C ILE A 103 -0.99 4.19 0.53
N TYR A 104 -1.30 4.93 -0.54
CA TYR A 104 -0.59 6.18 -0.84
C TYR A 104 -0.76 7.21 0.27
N ASP A 105 -1.99 7.43 0.72
CA ASP A 105 -2.33 8.43 1.73
C ASP A 105 -1.77 8.05 3.10
N SER A 106 -1.70 6.76 3.43
CA SER A 106 -1.07 6.30 4.67
C SER A 106 0.44 6.53 4.70
N ILE A 107 1.08 6.63 3.55
CA ILE A 107 2.53 6.86 3.44
C ILE A 107 2.85 8.35 3.34
N LYS A 108 1.89 9.18 2.90
CA LYS A 108 2.09 10.60 2.60
C LYS A 108 2.61 11.36 3.82
N GLN A 109 3.61 12.22 3.60
CA GLN A 109 4.14 13.08 4.66
C GLN A 109 3.20 14.28 4.92
N PRO A 110 3.29 14.89 6.12
CA PRO A 110 2.44 16.03 6.50
C PRO A 110 2.56 17.25 5.56
N ASP A 111 3.68 17.39 4.84
CA ASP A 111 3.91 18.45 3.84
C ASP A 111 3.17 18.22 2.52
N GLY A 112 2.44 17.10 2.40
CA GLY A 112 1.63 16.75 1.25
C GLY A 112 2.42 16.25 0.04
N ARG A 113 3.76 16.14 0.11
CA ARG A 113 4.58 15.69 -1.01
C ARG A 113 4.74 14.18 -1.02
N LEU A 114 4.28 13.57 -2.11
CA LEU A 114 4.79 12.28 -2.56
C LEU A 114 6.11 12.55 -3.31
N THR A 115 7.25 12.13 -2.76
CA THR A 115 8.51 12.20 -3.50
C THR A 115 8.41 11.34 -4.75
N THR A 116 9.09 11.73 -5.83
CA THR A 116 9.13 10.96 -7.09
C THR A 116 9.54 9.50 -6.84
N GLU A 117 10.47 9.29 -5.90
CA GLU A 117 10.89 7.99 -5.40
C GLU A 117 9.73 7.17 -4.80
N ARG A 118 8.78 7.81 -4.10
CA ARG A 118 7.63 7.13 -3.50
C ARG A 118 6.64 6.63 -4.54
N LYS A 119 6.40 7.41 -5.60
CA LYS A 119 5.60 6.97 -6.75
C LYS A 119 6.30 5.83 -7.49
N GLN A 120 7.60 5.96 -7.74
CA GLN A 120 8.39 4.92 -8.41
C GLN A 120 8.46 3.62 -7.61
N ILE A 121 8.62 3.68 -6.28
CA ILE A 121 8.69 2.49 -5.42
C ILE A 121 7.33 1.79 -5.33
N LEU A 122 6.21 2.52 -5.31
CA LEU A 122 4.88 1.91 -5.39
C LEU A 122 4.65 1.26 -6.76
N THR A 123 4.91 1.99 -7.85
CA THR A 123 4.81 1.41 -9.19
C THR A 123 5.69 0.17 -9.31
N TYR A 124 6.93 0.21 -8.80
CA TYR A 124 7.88 -0.90 -8.88
C TYR A 124 7.52 -2.09 -7.96
N ALA A 125 7.10 -1.84 -6.72
CA ALA A 125 6.72 -2.89 -5.78
C ALA A 125 5.46 -3.62 -6.25
N VAL A 126 4.49 -2.88 -6.79
CA VAL A 126 3.25 -3.44 -7.31
C VAL A 126 3.46 -4.17 -8.62
N TRP A 127 4.25 -3.60 -9.53
CA TRP A 127 4.62 -4.27 -10.79
C TRP A 127 5.38 -5.58 -10.54
N ARG A 128 6.30 -5.60 -9.56
CA ARG A 128 7.06 -6.81 -9.19
C ARG A 128 6.20 -7.90 -8.55
N GLN A 129 5.14 -7.54 -7.83
CA GLN A 129 4.22 -8.49 -7.20
C GLN A 129 3.28 -9.13 -8.23
N ILE A 130 2.90 -8.38 -9.29
CA ILE A 130 1.97 -8.84 -10.33
C ILE A 130 2.68 -9.64 -11.44
N ASP A 131 3.90 -9.26 -11.86
CA ASP A 131 4.45 -9.80 -13.11
C ASP A 131 5.27 -11.09 -12.93
N GLY A 132 5.72 -11.44 -11.72
CA GLY A 132 6.41 -12.72 -11.41
C GLY A 132 7.67 -13.06 -12.23
N ARG A 133 8.03 -12.30 -13.27
CA ARG A 133 9.12 -12.52 -14.22
C ARG A 133 9.55 -11.19 -14.84
N ASN A 134 10.88 -10.97 -14.84
CA ASN A 134 11.67 -10.00 -15.62
C ASN A 134 12.27 -8.80 -14.88
N THR A 135 13.50 -8.51 -15.32
CA THR A 135 14.57 -7.74 -14.70
C THR A 135 14.35 -6.23 -14.71
N VAL A 136 14.98 -5.58 -13.72
CA VAL A 136 14.87 -4.17 -13.32
C VAL A 136 15.01 -3.14 -14.46
N GLU A 137 15.69 -3.48 -15.55
CA GLU A 137 16.07 -2.53 -16.62
C GLU A 137 14.93 -2.16 -17.58
N SER A 138 13.95 -3.04 -17.82
CA SER A 138 12.85 -2.76 -18.76
C SER A 138 11.79 -1.82 -18.17
N ALA A 139 11.56 -1.88 -16.86
CA ALA A 139 10.60 -1.04 -16.15
C ALA A 139 11.07 0.42 -16.00
N VAL A 140 12.38 0.64 -15.83
CA VAL A 140 12.95 1.99 -15.73
C VAL A 140 12.91 2.75 -17.06
N ARG A 141 13.02 2.04 -18.18
CA ARG A 141 13.01 2.65 -19.52
C ARG A 141 11.65 3.26 -19.92
N ASN A 142 10.56 2.76 -19.34
CA ASN A 142 9.18 3.22 -19.61
C ASN A 142 8.66 4.23 -18.56
N LEU A 143 9.49 4.65 -17.61
CA LEU A 143 9.16 5.62 -16.57
C LEU A 143 9.55 7.07 -16.92
N ALA A 144 10.20 7.30 -18.07
CA ALA A 144 10.42 8.64 -18.61
C ALA A 144 9.28 8.98 -19.59
N PRO A 145 8.59 10.12 -19.44
CA PRO A 145 7.78 10.64 -20.54
C PRO A 145 8.74 11.05 -21.67
N GLU A 146 8.36 10.80 -22.93
CA GLU A 146 8.97 11.50 -24.07
C GLU A 146 8.71 13.01 -23.98
#